data_AF-A0A9E5JPG4-F1
#
_entry.id   AF-A0A9E5JPG4-F1
#
_cell.length_a   1.000
_cell.length_b   1.000
_cell.length_c   1.000
_cell.angle_alpha   90.00
_cell.angle_beta   90.00
_cell.angle_gamma   90.00
#
_symmetry.space_group_name_H-M   'P 1'
#
loop_
_entity.id
_entity.type
_entity.pdbx_description
1 polymer ?
#
loop_
_entity_poly.entity_id
_entity_poly.type
_entity_poly.pdbx_seq_one_letter_code
_entity_poly.pdbx_strand_id
1 'polypeptide(L)'
;MSGLPTPMRSAVLEPAINTYSANHKYKQLARIVGHLRNDLHLQQPRLAMPTTAMIEHLLFNCPLSLLNGDDWQKIITDVLQYLISQLDPLKYTDDLFLRYDCDQPLFPNEELFDQQDAYLFAQTLLQQQQIDFV
;
A
#
# COMPACT_ATOMS: atom_id res chain seq x y z
N MET A 1 59.11 2.77 -6.51
CA MET A 1 57.85 3.54 -6.41
C MET A 1 56.75 2.54 -6.12
N SER A 2 56.32 2.48 -4.86
CA SER A 2 55.27 1.58 -4.38
C SER A 2 53.93 2.30 -4.48
N GLY A 3 52.94 1.67 -5.13
CA GLY A 3 51.56 2.14 -5.19
C GLY A 3 50.64 0.92 -5.22
N LEU A 4 49.93 0.70 -4.12
CA LEU A 4 49.09 -0.46 -3.81
C LEU A 4 47.87 -0.59 -4.76
N PRO A 5 47.36 -1.82 -4.96
CA PRO A 5 46.12 -2.05 -5.69
C PRO A 5 44.90 -1.58 -4.87
N THR A 6 44.04 -0.80 -5.53
CA THR A 6 42.72 -0.40 -5.02
C THR A 6 41.89 -1.65 -4.68
N PRO A 7 41.30 -1.76 -3.48
CA PRO A 7 40.42 -2.87 -3.16
C PRO A 7 39.14 -2.74 -3.99
N MET A 8 38.86 -3.76 -4.82
CA MET A 8 37.53 -3.96 -5.36
C MET A 8 36.57 -4.09 -4.17
N ARG A 9 35.75 -3.06 -3.93
CA ARG A 9 34.56 -3.20 -3.11
C ARG A 9 33.73 -4.31 -3.76
N SER A 10 33.76 -5.48 -3.13
CA SER A 10 32.79 -6.54 -3.37
C SER A 10 31.42 -5.89 -3.27
N ALA A 11 30.77 -5.71 -4.43
CA ALA A 11 29.34 -5.44 -4.48
C ALA A 11 28.70 -6.67 -3.85
N VAL A 12 28.33 -6.54 -2.58
CA VAL A 12 27.45 -7.49 -1.91
C VAL A 12 26.16 -7.45 -2.71
N LEU A 13 25.97 -8.46 -3.55
CA LEU A 13 24.69 -8.78 -4.17
C LEU A 13 23.74 -9.15 -3.03
N GLU A 14 23.11 -8.13 -2.42
CA GLU A 14 21.92 -8.37 -1.62
C GLU A 14 20.84 -8.95 -2.55
N PRO A 15 20.11 -9.99 -2.10
CA PRO A 15 19.43 -10.89 -3.02
C PRO A 15 18.22 -10.21 -3.64
N ALA A 16 18.25 -10.04 -4.96
CA ALA A 16 17.11 -9.64 -5.81
C ALA A 16 15.87 -10.57 -5.69
N ILE A 17 15.96 -11.64 -4.89
CA ILE A 17 14.88 -12.60 -4.62
C ILE A 17 13.83 -12.00 -3.65
N ASN A 18 14.25 -11.15 -2.70
CA ASN A 18 13.32 -10.54 -1.74
C ASN A 18 12.40 -9.50 -2.39
N THR A 19 12.89 -8.73 -3.37
CA THR A 19 12.10 -7.73 -4.08
C THR A 19 11.09 -8.35 -5.06
N TYR A 20 11.42 -9.48 -5.69
CA TYR A 20 10.49 -10.16 -6.60
C TYR A 20 9.30 -10.76 -5.84
N SER A 21 9.55 -11.45 -4.72
CA SER A 21 8.49 -12.01 -3.86
C SER A 21 7.60 -10.92 -3.27
N ALA A 22 8.20 -9.82 -2.79
CA ALA A 22 7.49 -8.65 -2.29
C ALA A 22 6.54 -8.05 -3.34
N ASN A 23 7.06 -7.77 -4.54
CA ASN A 23 6.26 -7.23 -5.65
C ASN A 23 5.10 -8.15 -6.04
N HIS A 24 5.30 -9.47 -5.99
CA HIS A 24 4.23 -10.42 -6.23
C HIS A 24 3.12 -10.31 -5.17
N LYS A 25 3.50 -10.22 -3.89
CA LYS A 25 2.54 -10.07 -2.79
C LYS A 25 1.77 -8.74 -2.86
N TYR A 26 2.40 -7.62 -3.17
CA TYR A 26 1.68 -6.35 -3.39
C TYR A 26 0.66 -6.47 -4.52
N LYS A 27 1.02 -7.10 -5.64
CA LYS A 27 0.08 -7.32 -6.75
C LYS A 27 -1.08 -8.24 -6.36
N GLN A 28 -0.83 -9.27 -5.57
CA GLN A 28 -1.88 -10.13 -5.04
C GLN A 28 -2.81 -9.35 -4.11
N LEU A 29 -2.24 -8.56 -3.19
CA LEU A 29 -3.00 -7.72 -2.27
C LEU A 29 -3.84 -6.69 -3.03
N ALA A 30 -3.28 -6.01 -4.03
CA ALA A 30 -4.01 -5.05 -4.87
C ALA A 30 -5.19 -5.69 -5.60
N ARG A 31 -5.06 -6.93 -6.08
CA ARG A 31 -6.17 -7.69 -6.67
C ARG A 31 -7.26 -7.99 -5.64
N ILE A 32 -6.88 -8.46 -4.45
CA ILE A 32 -7.83 -8.78 -3.39
C ILE A 32 -8.59 -7.52 -2.95
N VAL A 33 -7.86 -6.43 -2.65
CA VAL A 33 -8.46 -5.13 -2.30
C VAL A 33 -9.32 -4.58 -3.45
N GLY A 34 -8.94 -4.79 -4.70
CA GLY A 34 -9.73 -4.44 -5.87
C GLY A 34 -11.08 -5.18 -5.96
N HIS A 35 -11.12 -6.46 -5.60
CA HIS A 35 -12.36 -7.22 -5.47
C HIS A 35 -13.21 -6.70 -4.32
N LEU A 36 -12.61 -6.54 -3.14
CA LEU A 36 -13.29 -6.02 -1.95
C LEU A 36 -13.88 -4.62 -2.16
N ARG A 37 -13.16 -3.74 -2.87
CA ARG A 37 -13.66 -2.42 -3.28
C ARG A 37 -14.95 -2.54 -4.09
N ASN A 38 -15.01 -3.46 -5.05
CA ASN A 38 -16.19 -3.63 -5.89
C ASN A 38 -17.39 -4.09 -5.05
N ASP A 39 -17.17 -5.06 -4.16
CA ASP A 39 -18.21 -5.56 -3.25
C ASP A 39 -18.68 -4.46 -2.28
N LEU A 40 -17.75 -3.69 -1.72
CA LEU A 40 -18.05 -2.55 -0.87
C LEU A 40 -18.86 -1.48 -1.61
N HIS A 41 -18.53 -1.19 -2.87
CA HIS A 41 -19.26 -0.19 -3.65
C HIS A 41 -20.71 -0.62 -3.97
N LEU A 42 -20.96 -1.92 -4.14
CA LEU A 42 -22.32 -2.46 -4.27
C LEU A 42 -23.14 -2.22 -3.00
N GLN A 43 -22.51 -2.32 -1.83
CA GLN A 43 -23.17 -2.11 -0.53
C GLN A 43 -23.25 -0.62 -0.15
N GLN A 44 -22.27 0.18 -0.55
CA GLN A 44 -22.13 1.61 -0.20
C GLN A 44 -21.83 2.48 -1.44
N PRO A 45 -22.81 2.70 -2.33
CA PRO A 45 -22.57 3.42 -3.60
C PRO A 45 -22.15 4.89 -3.45
N ARG A 46 -22.34 5.47 -2.26
CA ARG A 46 -21.98 6.86 -1.95
C ARG A 46 -20.52 7.02 -1.53
N LEU A 47 -19.84 5.93 -1.17
CA LEU A 47 -18.43 5.96 -0.82
C LEU A 47 -17.61 6.19 -2.10
N ALA A 48 -16.65 7.11 -2.04
CA ALA A 48 -15.72 7.34 -3.14
C ALA A 48 -15.01 6.03 -3.50
N MET A 49 -14.96 5.73 -4.79
CA MET A 49 -14.42 4.47 -5.29
C MET A 49 -13.01 4.69 -5.85
N PRO A 50 -11.94 4.19 -5.19
CA PRO A 50 -10.60 4.35 -5.71
C PRO A 50 -10.41 3.57 -7.01
N THR A 51 -9.68 4.16 -7.95
CA THR A 51 -9.24 3.44 -9.15
C THR A 51 -8.30 2.29 -8.78
N THR A 52 -8.09 1.35 -9.70
CA THR A 52 -7.12 0.27 -9.48
C THR A 52 -5.70 0.83 -9.28
N ALA A 53 -5.34 1.88 -10.03
CA ALA A 53 -4.06 2.56 -9.88
C ALA A 53 -3.92 3.22 -8.51
N MET A 54 -4.98 3.87 -8.01
CA MET A 54 -5.00 4.45 -6.67
C MET A 54 -4.79 3.40 -5.57
N ILE A 55 -5.44 2.23 -5.69
CA ILE A 55 -5.20 1.11 -4.77
C ILE A 55 -3.72 0.69 -4.81
N GLU A 56 -3.13 0.54 -6.00
CA GLU A 56 -1.71 0.20 -6.11
C GLU A 56 -0.84 1.26 -5.43
N HIS A 57 -1.05 2.54 -5.71
CA HIS A 57 -0.32 3.64 -5.07
C HIS A 57 -0.40 3.56 -3.55
N LEU A 58 -1.60 3.43 -2.97
CA LEU A 58 -1.78 3.32 -1.52
C LEU A 58 -1.04 2.12 -0.92
N LEU A 59 -1.16 0.95 -1.56
CA LEU A 59 -0.57 -0.28 -1.04
C LEU A 59 0.96 -0.29 -1.16
N PHE A 60 1.53 0.30 -2.21
CA PHE A 60 2.99 0.37 -2.37
C PHE A 60 3.68 1.23 -1.29
N ASN A 61 2.95 2.12 -0.62
CA ASN A 61 3.45 2.89 0.53
C ASN A 61 3.38 2.13 1.86
N CYS A 62 2.83 0.91 1.87
CA CYS A 62 2.75 0.09 3.08
C CYS A 62 4.07 -0.66 3.33
N PRO A 63 4.58 -0.74 4.58
CA PRO A 63 5.78 -1.49 4.92
C PRO A 63 5.68 -2.96 4.52
N LEU A 64 6.74 -3.50 3.91
CA LEU A 64 6.79 -4.91 3.50
C LEU A 64 6.57 -5.89 4.68
N SER A 65 6.93 -5.48 5.89
CA SER A 65 6.73 -6.28 7.10
C SER A 65 5.26 -6.64 7.35
N LEU A 66 4.32 -5.84 6.87
CA LEU A 66 2.87 -6.10 6.98
C LEU A 66 2.40 -7.22 6.05
N LEU A 67 3.18 -7.54 5.01
CA LEU A 67 2.85 -8.58 4.03
C LEU A 67 3.52 -9.94 4.39
N ASN A 68 4.13 -10.04 5.57
CA ASN A 68 4.75 -11.28 6.05
C ASN A 68 3.69 -12.28 6.52
N GLY A 69 3.82 -13.53 6.10
CA GLY A 69 2.87 -14.60 6.38
C GLY A 69 1.98 -14.97 5.18
N ASP A 70 1.06 -15.90 5.43
CA ASP A 70 0.17 -16.50 4.42
C ASP A 70 -1.32 -16.28 4.73
N ASP A 71 -1.63 -15.68 5.89
CA ASP A 71 -2.98 -15.30 6.27
C ASP A 71 -3.36 -13.97 5.62
N TRP A 72 -4.05 -14.07 4.48
CA TRP A 72 -4.48 -12.89 3.72
C TRP A 72 -5.45 -12.01 4.49
N GLN A 73 -6.32 -12.58 5.34
CA GLN A 73 -7.26 -11.78 6.11
C GLN A 73 -6.51 -10.90 7.11
N LYS A 74 -5.52 -11.49 7.81
CA LYS A 74 -4.65 -10.74 8.70
C LYS A 74 -3.86 -9.66 7.97
N ILE A 75 -3.24 -9.99 6.83
CA ILE A 75 -2.48 -9.03 6.02
C ILE A 75 -3.35 -7.84 5.61
N ILE A 76 -4.56 -8.09 5.10
CA ILE A 76 -5.50 -7.04 4.70
C ILE A 76 -5.87 -6.17 5.91
N THR A 77 -6.20 -6.79 7.04
CA THR A 77 -6.54 -6.07 8.29
C THR A 77 -5.39 -5.17 8.74
N ASP A 78 -4.17 -5.71 8.82
CA ASP A 78 -2.98 -4.99 9.27
C ASP A 78 -2.65 -3.82 8.31
N VAL A 79 -2.78 -4.03 6.99
CA VAL A 79 -2.58 -2.99 5.99
C VAL A 79 -3.64 -1.90 6.06
N LEU A 80 -4.92 -2.24 6.21
CA LEU A 80 -5.98 -1.24 6.35
C LEU A 80 -5.80 -0.41 7.62
N GLN A 81 -5.45 -1.05 8.74
CA GLN A 81 -5.12 -0.33 9.97
C GLN A 81 -3.93 0.60 9.80
N TYR A 82 -2.89 0.16 9.09
CA TYR A 82 -1.75 1.01 8.75
C TYR A 82 -2.20 2.23 7.93
N LEU A 83 -2.93 2.02 6.84
CA LEU A 83 -3.44 3.10 5.99
C LEU A 83 -4.28 4.09 6.80
N ILE A 84 -5.21 3.62 7.63
CA ILE A 84 -6.03 4.48 8.51
C ILE A 84 -5.13 5.31 9.44
N SER A 85 -4.09 4.72 10.02
CA SER A 85 -3.18 5.42 10.93
C SER A 85 -2.36 6.51 10.24
N GLN A 86 -1.95 6.28 8.98
CA GLN A 86 -1.11 7.20 8.22
C GLN A 86 -1.94 8.27 7.50
N LEU A 87 -3.16 7.93 7.07
CA LEU A 87 -4.11 8.83 6.42
C LEU A 87 -5.00 9.58 7.42
N ASP A 88 -4.73 9.49 8.73
CA ASP A 88 -5.47 10.24 9.75
C ASP A 88 -5.30 11.75 9.49
N PRO A 89 -6.37 12.50 9.19
CA PRO A 89 -6.29 13.93 8.86
C PRO A 89 -5.63 14.78 9.95
N LEU A 90 -5.61 14.30 11.19
CA LEU A 90 -4.96 15.00 12.31
C LEU A 90 -3.44 14.79 12.37
N LYS A 91 -2.92 13.82 11.62
CA LYS A 91 -1.51 13.40 11.65
C LYS A 91 -0.84 13.34 10.28
N TYR A 92 -1.62 13.50 9.21
CA TYR A 92 -1.13 13.38 7.85
C TYR A 92 -0.07 14.43 7.52
N THR A 93 1.00 14.01 6.83
CA THR A 93 1.98 14.88 6.19
C THR A 93 2.06 14.55 4.71
N ASP A 94 2.20 15.59 3.88
CA ASP A 94 2.07 15.50 2.41
C ASP A 94 3.11 14.60 1.74
N ASP A 95 4.21 14.27 2.43
CA ASP A 95 5.32 13.46 1.96
C ASP A 95 5.19 11.95 2.30
N LEU A 96 4.13 11.52 2.97
CA LEU A 96 3.98 10.13 3.43
C LEU A 96 3.62 9.15 2.31
N PHE A 97 2.82 9.58 1.34
CA PHE A 97 2.38 8.73 0.25
C PHE A 97 2.94 9.24 -1.06
N LEU A 98 3.67 8.38 -1.75
CA LEU A 98 4.23 8.64 -3.06
C LEU A 98 3.51 7.81 -4.12
N ARG A 99 3.51 8.31 -5.35
CA ARG A 99 3.12 7.49 -6.49
C ARG A 99 4.11 6.32 -6.65
N TYR A 100 3.65 5.21 -7.20
CA TYR A 100 4.52 4.02 -7.37
C TYR A 100 5.36 4.13 -8.65
N ASP A 101 4.90 4.94 -9.61
CA ASP A 101 5.50 5.14 -10.94
C ASP A 101 6.47 6.32 -10.97
N CYS A 102 6.38 7.24 -10.01
CA CYS A 102 7.29 8.38 -9.87
C CYS A 102 7.42 8.82 -8.41
N ASP A 103 8.51 9.51 -8.09
CA ASP A 103 8.81 10.05 -6.75
C ASP A 103 8.06 11.36 -6.48
N GLN A 104 6.76 11.38 -6.76
CA GLN A 104 5.86 12.51 -6.52
C GLN A 104 4.85 12.17 -5.42
N PRO A 105 4.43 13.16 -4.61
CA PRO A 105 3.33 12.97 -3.68
C PRO A 105 2.08 12.39 -4.35
N LEU A 106 1.46 11.41 -3.71
CA LEU A 106 0.17 10.85 -4.13
C LEU A 106 -0.97 11.83 -3.82
N PHE A 107 -0.82 12.65 -2.78
CA PHE A 107 -1.77 13.68 -2.42
C PHE A 107 -1.07 15.04 -2.27
N PRO A 108 -1.70 16.14 -2.71
CA PRO A 108 -2.91 16.18 -3.53
C PRO A 108 -2.65 15.61 -4.94
N ASN A 109 -3.67 14.97 -5.53
CA ASN A 109 -3.64 14.50 -6.92
C ASN A 109 -4.62 15.27 -7.81
N GLU A 110 -4.58 15.00 -9.11
CA GLU A 110 -5.52 15.57 -10.09
C GLU A 110 -6.85 14.80 -10.17
N GLU A 111 -7.02 13.72 -9.38
CA GLU A 111 -8.22 12.89 -9.36
C GLU A 111 -9.25 13.43 -8.34
N LEU A 112 -10.51 12.99 -8.48
CA LEU A 112 -11.59 13.26 -7.50
C LEU A 112 -11.52 12.37 -6.25
N PHE A 113 -10.36 11.75 -5.99
CA PHE A 113 -10.14 10.82 -4.88
C PHE A 113 -8.97 11.33 -4.04
N ASP A 114 -9.29 11.98 -2.93
CA ASP A 114 -8.31 12.64 -2.09
C ASP A 114 -7.88 11.80 -0.87
N GLN A 115 -7.05 12.38 0.00
CA GLN A 115 -6.56 11.73 1.21
C GLN A 115 -7.70 11.39 2.19
N GLN A 116 -8.73 12.21 2.27
CA GLN A 116 -9.88 11.97 3.13
C GLN A 116 -10.73 10.80 2.59
N ASP A 117 -10.91 10.73 1.27
CA ASP A 117 -11.56 9.59 0.61
C ASP A 117 -10.79 8.30 0.84
N ALA A 118 -9.46 8.34 0.73
CA ALA A 118 -8.60 7.19 1.01
C ALA A 118 -8.75 6.69 2.45
N TYR A 119 -8.78 7.62 3.42
CA TYR A 119 -9.00 7.31 4.82
C TYR A 119 -10.38 6.66 5.06
N LEU A 120 -11.45 7.27 4.54
CA LEU A 120 -12.81 6.75 4.68
C LEU A 120 -12.96 5.39 4.00
N PHE A 121 -12.38 5.21 2.82
CA PHE A 121 -12.34 3.92 2.12
C PHE A 121 -11.70 2.84 2.99
N ALA A 122 -10.52 3.10 3.55
CA ALA A 122 -9.81 2.13 4.38
C ALA A 122 -10.59 1.79 5.66
N GLN A 123 -11.17 2.79 6.33
CA GLN A 123 -12.02 2.58 7.52
C GLN A 123 -13.24 1.73 7.22
N THR A 124 -13.95 2.07 6.15
CA THR A 124 -15.21 1.42 5.80
C THR A 124 -14.95 -0.02 5.40
N LEU A 125 -13.90 -0.24 4.60
CA LEU A 125 -13.50 -1.58 4.20
C LEU A 125 -13.10 -2.44 5.41
N LEU A 126 -12.35 -1.87 6.36
CA LEU A 126 -11.97 -2.58 7.59
C LEU A 126 -13.20 -2.98 8.42
N GLN A 127 -14.19 -2.10 8.55
CA GLN A 127 -15.44 -2.39 9.27
C GLN A 127 -16.21 -3.53 8.59
N GLN A 128 -16.31 -3.51 7.26
CA GLN A 128 -16.98 -4.59 6.53
C GLN A 128 -16.28 -5.95 6.73
N GLN A 129 -14.94 -5.97 6.68
CA GLN A 129 -14.14 -7.17 6.95
C GLN A 129 -14.31 -7.72 8.37
N GLN A 130 -14.87 -6.96 9.31
CA GLN A 130 -15.16 -7.42 10.67
C GLN A 130 -16.62 -7.92 10.82
N ILE A 131 -17.54 -7.42 10.00
CA ILE A 131 -18.96 -7.79 10.03
C ILE A 131 -19.21 -9.11 9.32
N ASP A 132 -18.57 -9.35 8.16
CA ASP A 132 -18.79 -10.56 7.34
C ASP A 132 -18.30 -11.87 8.01
N PHE A 133 -17.73 -11.80 9.22
CA PHE A 133 -17.21 -12.94 9.98
C PHE A 133 -17.94 -13.19 11.32
N VAL A 134 -19.05 -12.49 11.59
CA VAL A 134 -19.97 -12.76 12.71
C VAL A 134 -21.26 -13.39 12.18
#